data_AF-E8T3Q2-F1
#
_entry.id   AF-E8T3Q2-F1
#
_cell.length_a   1.000
_cell.length_b   1.000
_cell.length_c   1.000
_cell.angle_alpha   90.00
_cell.angle_beta   90.00
_cell.angle_gamma   90.00
#
_symmetry.space_group_name_H-M   'P 1'
#
loop_
_entity.id
_entity.type
_entity.pdbx_description
1 polymer ?
#
loop_
_entity_poly.entity_id
_entity_poly.type
_entity_poly.pdbx_seq_one_letter_code
_entity_poly.pdbx_strand_id
1 'polypeptide(L)'
;MLKPSEFVKKVALLQIGAIALVSEKVEKLIEELEEKGKLTEEEGKKLLEQFKESLEKQKELIAKEVAKALKELNVVTREEFEELKLRLEKLESELKELKEKLSKGTD
;
A
#
# COMPACT_ATOMS: atom_id res chain seq x y z
N MET A 1 15.06 -17.28 -0.44
CA MET A 1 14.53 -16.02 -1.02
C MET A 1 13.27 -15.62 -0.26
N LEU A 2 13.18 -14.39 0.24
CA LEU A 2 11.95 -13.86 0.83
C LEU A 2 10.88 -13.77 -0.26
N LYS A 3 9.65 -14.21 0.02
CA LYS A 3 8.51 -13.96 -0.87
C LYS A 3 8.30 -12.45 -0.99
N PRO A 4 7.93 -11.90 -2.16
CA PRO A 4 7.69 -10.47 -2.34
C PRO A 4 6.75 -9.86 -1.27
N SER A 5 5.74 -10.62 -0.84
CA SER A 5 4.81 -10.21 0.22
C SER A 5 5.46 -10.03 1.60
N GLU A 6 6.43 -10.87 1.96
CA GLU A 6 7.15 -10.79 3.23
C GLU A 6 8.13 -9.60 3.26
N PHE A 7 8.71 -9.25 2.11
CA PHE A 7 9.56 -8.07 1.98
C PHE A 7 8.76 -6.77 2.16
N VAL A 8 7.61 -6.64 1.47
CA VAL A 8 6.73 -5.47 1.60
C VAL A 8 6.25 -5.28 3.04
N LYS A 9 5.84 -6.36 3.72
CA LYS A 9 5.43 -6.30 5.13
C LYS A 9 6.55 -5.79 6.04
N LYS A 10 7.78 -6.29 5.87
CA LYS A 10 8.93 -5.85 6.67
C LYS A 10 9.27 -4.39 6.43
N VAL A 11 9.28 -3.95 5.18
CA VAL A 11 9.52 -2.54 4.83
C VAL A 11 8.43 -1.64 5.42
N ALA A 12 7.16 -2.03 5.32
CA ALA A 12 6.06 -1.28 5.91
C ALA A 12 6.17 -1.16 7.44
N LEU A 13 6.49 -2.25 8.15
CA LEU A 13 6.68 -2.24 9.60
C LEU A 13 7.86 -1.35 10.04
N LEU A 14 8.97 -1.37 9.29
CA LEU A 14 10.11 -0.49 9.54
C LEU A 14 9.73 0.99 9.32
N GLN A 15 8.97 1.29 8.28
CA GLN A 15 8.48 2.65 8.02
C GLN A 15 7.56 3.14 9.15
N ILE A 16 6.61 2.31 9.59
CA ILE A 16 5.72 2.64 10.72
C ILE A 16 6.53 2.89 11.99
N GLY A 17 7.50 2.02 12.29
CA GLY A 17 8.38 2.18 13.45
C GLY A 17 9.21 3.47 13.38
N ALA A 18 9.77 3.80 12.22
CA ALA A 18 10.52 5.03 12.02
C ALA A 18 9.65 6.28 12.20
N ILE A 19 8.43 6.29 11.64
CA ILE A 19 7.49 7.41 11.80
C ILE A 19 7.09 7.56 13.28
N ALA A 20 6.81 6.47 13.99
CA ALA A 20 6.45 6.52 15.41
C ALA A 20 7.55 7.17 16.26
N LEU A 21 8.81 6.78 16.05
CA LEU A 21 9.96 7.38 16.75
C LEU A 21 10.12 8.87 16.44
N VAL A 22 9.90 9.26 15.18
CA VAL A 22 9.97 10.68 14.77
C VAL A 22 8.84 11.48 15.42
N SER A 23 7.60 10.97 15.40
CA SER A 23 6.46 11.62 16.04
C SER A 23 6.69 11.83 17.54
N GLU A 24 7.17 10.81 18.25
CA GLU A 24 7.50 10.91 19.68
C GLU A 24 8.57 11.99 19.92
N LYS A 25 9.57 12.09 19.03
CA LYS A 25 10.63 13.09 19.16
C LYS A 25 10.14 14.52 18.88
N VAL A 26 9.19 14.68 17.95
CA VAL A 26 8.54 15.97 17.67
C VAL A 26 7.68 16.41 18.86
N GLU A 27 6.88 15.51 19.42
CA GLU A 27 6.06 15.78 20.62
C GLU A 27 6.92 16.24 21.79
N LYS A 28 7.98 15.50 22.12
CA LYS A 28 8.93 15.90 23.19
C LYS A 28 9.59 17.25 22.93
N LEU A 29 9.93 17.56 21.68
CA LEU A 29 10.57 18.83 21.34
C LEU A 29 9.60 20.01 21.49
N ILE A 30 8.32 19.80 21.20
CA ILE A 30 7.26 20.79 21.45
C ILE A 30 7.09 20.99 22.96
N GLU A 31 6.96 19.91 23.74
CA GLU A 31 6.86 19.97 25.22
C GLU A 31 8.05 20.72 25.82
N GLU A 32 9.29 20.42 25.40
CA GLU A 32 10.48 21.14 25.87
C GLU A 32 10.46 22.64 25.54
N LEU A 33 9.86 23.05 24.42
CA LEU A 33 9.76 24.46 24.05
C LEU A 33 8.68 25.17 24.86
N GLU A 34 7.58 24.48 25.18
CA GLU A 34 6.54 24.96 26.09
C GLU A 34 7.09 25.14 27.51
N GLU A 35 7.80 24.15 28.05
CA GLU A 35 8.44 24.22 29.38
C GLU A 35 9.44 25.38 29.49
N LYS A 36 10.18 25.64 28.42
CA LYS A 36 11.15 26.77 28.35
C LYS A 36 10.47 28.12 28.14
N GLY A 37 9.13 28.16 28.06
CA GLY A 37 8.35 29.38 27.80
C GLY A 37 8.61 29.98 26.43
N LYS A 38 9.19 29.21 25.50
CA LYS A 38 9.47 29.64 24.11
C LYS A 38 8.27 29.47 23.20
N LEU A 39 7.27 28.73 23.66
CA LEU A 39 6.06 28.40 22.94
C LEU A 39 4.91 28.34 23.95
N THR A 40 3.72 28.74 23.54
CA THR A 40 2.50 28.48 24.31
C THR A 40 1.94 27.09 24.01
N GLU A 41 1.15 26.53 24.92
CA GLU A 41 0.48 25.23 24.74
C GLU A 41 -0.41 25.20 23.48
N GLU A 42 -1.05 26.33 23.16
CA GLU A 42 -1.90 26.46 21.98
C GLU A 42 -1.08 26.44 20.67
N GLU A 43 0.08 27.11 20.67
CA GLU A 43 1.02 27.06 19.55
C GLU A 43 1.61 25.66 19.36
N GLY A 44 1.92 24.94 20.45
CA GLY A 44 2.44 23.57 20.40
C GLY A 44 1.45 22.58 19.83
N LYS A 45 0.19 22.63 20.30
CA LYS A 45 -0.90 21.84 19.72
C LYS A 45 -1.06 22.12 18.23
N LYS A 46 -1.02 23.39 17.82
CA LYS A 46 -1.13 23.78 16.41
C LYS A 46 0.03 23.23 15.56
N LEU A 47 1.26 23.28 16.06
CA LEU A 47 2.42 22.72 15.35
C LEU A 47 2.32 21.20 15.20
N LEU A 48 1.88 20.51 16.26
CA LEU A 48 1.67 19.06 16.21
C LEU A 48 0.57 18.67 15.22
N GLU A 49 -0.53 19.41 15.20
CA GLU A 49 -1.62 19.23 14.22
C GLU A 49 -1.10 19.40 12.78
N GLN A 50 -0.36 20.49 12.52
CA GLN A 50 0.24 20.76 11.20
C GLN A 50 1.23 19.67 10.77
N PHE A 51 2.02 19.15 11.71
CA PHE A 51 2.93 18.04 11.44
C PHE A 51 2.16 16.77 11.04
N LYS A 52 1.09 16.42 11.77
CA LYS A 52 0.21 15.29 11.45
C LYS A 52 -0.45 15.44 10.09
N GLU A 53 -1.00 16.62 9.78
CA GLU A 53 -1.59 16.91 8.46
C GLU A 53 -0.56 16.78 7.32
N SER A 54 0.67 17.25 7.54
CA SER A 54 1.76 17.14 6.56
C SER A 54 2.12 15.68 6.28
N LEU A 55 2.15 14.83 7.32
CA LEU A 55 2.40 13.39 7.17
C LEU A 55 1.29 12.72 6.35
N GLU A 56 0.02 13.02 6.59
CA GLU A 56 -1.09 12.44 5.83
C GLU A 56 -1.04 12.85 4.35
N LYS A 57 -0.77 14.12 4.05
CA LYS A 57 -0.58 14.58 2.66
C LYS A 57 0.58 13.87 1.97
N GLN A 58 1.69 13.66 2.68
CA GLN A 58 2.84 12.94 2.13
C GLN A 58 2.54 11.46 1.86
N LYS A 59 1.78 10.79 2.74
CA LYS A 59 1.35 9.40 2.52
C LYS A 59 0.55 9.26 1.22
N GLU A 60 -0.38 10.18 0.95
CA GLU A 60 -1.19 10.13 -0.26
C GLU A 60 -0.35 10.32 -1.54
N LEU A 61 0.60 11.25 -1.51
CA LEU A 61 1.54 11.47 -2.62
C LEU A 61 2.41 10.23 -2.87
N ILE A 62 2.97 9.65 -1.80
CA ILE A 62 3.78 8.43 -1.88
C ILE A 62 2.95 7.27 -2.44
N ALA A 63 1.72 7.07 -1.98
CA ALA A 63 0.85 6.01 -2.48
C ALA A 63 0.59 6.15 -3.99
N LYS A 64 0.34 7.37 -4.48
CA LYS A 64 0.17 7.66 -5.91
C LYS A 64 1.43 7.35 -6.72
N GLU A 65 2.61 7.76 -6.25
CA GLU A 65 3.85 7.49 -6.97
C GLU A 65 4.24 6.02 -6.95
N VAL A 66 3.98 5.31 -5.86
CA VAL A 66 4.16 3.85 -5.80
C VAL A 66 3.23 3.16 -6.80
N ALA A 67 1.95 3.54 -6.84
CA ALA A 67 1.00 2.98 -7.80
C ALA A 67 1.44 3.23 -9.26
N LYS A 68 1.95 4.43 -9.55
CA LYS A 68 2.49 4.79 -10.87
C LYS A 68 3.73 3.95 -11.22
N ALA A 69 4.68 3.81 -10.31
CA ALA A 69 5.88 3.02 -10.52
C ALA A 69 5.55 1.54 -10.77
N LEU A 70 4.60 0.96 -10.02
CA LEU A 70 4.14 -0.41 -10.24
C LEU A 70 3.53 -0.59 -11.64
N LYS A 71 2.77 0.41 -12.11
CA LYS A 71 2.21 0.43 -13.46
C LYS A 71 3.30 0.51 -14.54
N GLU A 72 4.30 1.37 -14.37
CA GLU A 72 5.43 1.49 -15.30
C GLU A 72 6.27 0.22 -15.37
N LEU A 73 6.37 -0.52 -14.27
CA LEU A 73 7.05 -1.82 -14.20
C LEU A 73 6.20 -2.99 -14.75
N ASN A 74 5.01 -2.72 -15.30
CA ASN A 74 4.05 -3.72 -15.78
C ASN A 74 3.72 -4.80 -14.73
N VAL A 75 3.65 -4.42 -13.46
CA VAL A 75 3.23 -5.32 -12.39
C VAL A 75 1.71 -5.47 -12.44
N VAL A 76 1.24 -6.67 -12.75
CA VAL A 76 -0.18 -7.02 -12.79
C VAL A 76 -0.76 -7.02 -11.37
N THR A 77 -1.94 -6.42 -11.17
CA THR A 77 -2.60 -6.42 -9.86
C THR A 77 -3.17 -7.79 -9.52
N ARG A 78 -3.51 -7.99 -8.24
CA ARG A 78 -4.20 -9.21 -7.81
C ARG A 78 -5.55 -9.34 -8.53
N GLU A 79 -6.31 -8.25 -8.63
CA GLU A 79 -7.63 -8.29 -9.28
C GLU A 79 -7.50 -8.64 -10.76
N GLU A 80 -6.57 -8.00 -11.49
CA GLU A 80 -6.30 -8.28 -12.90
C GLU A 80 -5.90 -9.74 -13.13
N PHE A 81 -5.07 -10.29 -12.24
CA PHE A 81 -4.66 -11.69 -12.30
C PHE A 81 -5.84 -12.66 -12.08
N GLU A 82 -6.66 -12.43 -11.05
CA GLU A 82 -7.81 -13.31 -10.78
C GLU A 82 -8.87 -13.19 -11.88
N GLU A 83 -9.07 -12.01 -12.48
CA GLU A 83 -9.97 -11.84 -13.64
C GLU A 83 -9.47 -12.66 -14.85
N LEU A 84 -8.18 -12.57 -15.17
CA LEU A 84 -7.58 -13.36 -16.24
C LEU A 84 -7.69 -14.86 -15.97
N LYS A 85 -7.47 -15.27 -14.73
CA LYS A 85 -7.60 -16.67 -14.30
C LYS A 85 -9.03 -17.19 -14.49
N LEU A 86 -10.05 -16.44 -14.07
CA LEU A 86 -11.45 -16.82 -14.25
C LEU A 86 -11.82 -16.93 -15.74
N ARG A 87 -11.33 -16.01 -16.57
CA ARG A 87 -11.54 -16.07 -18.02
C ARG A 87 -10.87 -17.30 -18.64
N LEU A 88 -9.69 -17.65 -18.16
CA LEU A 88 -8.96 -18.85 -18.59
C LEU A 88 -9.74 -20.12 -18.21
N GLU A 89 -10.17 -20.24 -16.96
CA GLU A 89 -10.96 -21.38 -16.48
C GLU A 89 -12.26 -21.57 -17.29
N LYS A 90 -12.95 -20.47 -17.64
CA LYS A 90 -14.14 -20.51 -18.49
C LYS A 90 -13.81 -21.05 -19.89
N LEU A 91 -12.75 -20.54 -20.52
CA LEU A 91 -12.32 -20.99 -21.85
C LEU A 91 -11.89 -22.45 -21.84
N GLU A 92 -11.20 -22.90 -20.79
CA GLU A 92 -10.81 -24.30 -20.62
C GLU A 92 -12.04 -25.22 -20.51
N SER A 93 -13.09 -24.79 -19.80
CA SER A 93 -14.35 -25.51 -19.71
C SER A 93 -15.08 -25.59 -21.05
N GLU A 94 -15.23 -24.47 -21.76
CA GLU A 94 -15.86 -24.42 -23.09
C GLU A 94 -15.11 -25.30 -24.10
N LEU A 95 -13.77 -25.28 -24.05
CA LEU A 95 -12.93 -26.12 -24.91
C LEU A 95 -13.13 -27.61 -24.61
N LYS A 96 -13.27 -27.98 -23.33
CA LYS A 96 -13.54 -29.36 -22.92
C LYS A 96 -14.90 -29.84 -23.45
N GLU A 97 -15.95 -29.04 -23.27
CA GLU A 97 -17.28 -29.36 -23.80
C GLU A 97 -17.29 -29.52 -25.33
N LEU A 98 -16.57 -28.64 -26.03
CA LEU A 98 -16.46 -28.71 -27.49
C LEU A 98 -15.76 -30.01 -27.95
N LYS A 99 -14.67 -30.39 -27.27
CA LYS A 99 -13.97 -31.66 -27.53
C LYS A 99 -14.87 -32.87 -27.28
N GLU A 100 -15.66 -32.87 -26.21
CA GLU A 100 -16.62 -33.94 -25.91
C GLU A 100 -17.76 -34.02 -26.94
N LYS A 101 -18.21 -32.88 -27.49
CA LYS A 101 -19.21 -32.85 -28.57
C LYS A 101 -18.63 -33.38 -29.89
N LEU A 102 -17.40 -33.02 -30.22
CA LEU A 102 -16.70 -33.52 -31.41
C LEU A 102 -16.45 -35.03 -31.34
N SER A 103 -16.08 -35.57 -30.17
CA SER A 103 -15.87 -37.02 -30.01
C SER A 103 -17.16 -37.84 -30.08
N LYS A 104 -18.33 -37.23 -29.83
CA LYS A 104 -19.65 -37.90 -29.89
C LYS A 104 -20.34 -37.78 -31.26
N GLY A 105 -19.82 -36.94 -32.16
CA GLY A 105 -20.37 -36.72 -33.51
C GLY A 105 -19.64 -37.46 -34.63
N THR A 106 -18.71 -38.37 -34.31
CA THR A 106 -17.96 -39.18 -35.29
C THR A 106 -18.43 -40.66 -35.33
N ASP A 107 -19.52 -40.98 -34.62
CA ASP A 107 -20.27 -42.24 -34.76
C ASP A 107 -21.55 -42.03 -35.59
#